data_AF-A0A552AN76-F1
#
_entry.id   AF-A0A552AN76-F1
#
_cell.length_a   1.000
_cell.length_b   1.000
_cell.length_c   1.000
_cell.angle_alpha   90.00
_cell.angle_beta   90.00
_cell.angle_gamma   90.00
#
_symmetry.space_group_name_H-M   'P 1'
#
loop_
_entity.id
_entity.type
_entity.pdbx_description
1 polymer ?
#
loop_
_entity_poly.entity_id
_entity_poly.type
_entity_poly.pdbx_seq_one_letter_code
_entity_poly.pdbx_strand_id
1 'polypeptide(L)'
;MASYDQRNQHVNTQFNINQVSQSPDPDTLFNQGIQFLEAKSYQQSINFLKDVIKADPSIAPAYYYLALALLGGRRPKILKRSEIEEIDQLLTTATAMGDSDATVQWFRALVRDDYYSGNRIKCPSPSVANILESIHPGATNIDRLRVLLAKLPMTNNQLYIELVKQIL
;
A
#
# COMPACT_ATOMS: atom_id res chain seq x y z
N MET A 1 -66.70 37.10 15.00
CA MET A 1 -66.05 36.06 15.83
C MET A 1 -66.37 34.70 15.21
N ALA A 2 -65.30 33.94 14.95
CA ALA A 2 -65.21 32.50 14.69
C ALA A 2 -66.08 31.87 13.58
N SER A 3 -65.44 31.45 12.49
CA SER A 3 -64.92 30.07 12.34
C SER A 3 -64.90 29.66 10.86
N TYR A 4 -63.70 29.56 10.27
CA TYR A 4 -63.46 28.85 9.01
C TYR A 4 -62.23 27.95 9.13
N ASP A 5 -62.20 26.93 8.26
CA ASP A 5 -61.21 25.91 7.94
C ASP A 5 -61.19 24.61 8.78
N GLN A 6 -61.72 23.48 8.27
CA GLN A 6 -61.33 22.65 7.08
C GLN A 6 -59.92 22.07 7.22
N ARG A 7 -59.82 20.84 7.74
CA ARG A 7 -59.72 19.56 7.00
C ARG A 7 -58.47 19.42 6.13
N ASN A 8 -57.82 18.29 6.38
CA ASN A 8 -56.84 17.60 5.53
C ASN A 8 -55.54 18.31 5.28
N GLN A 9 -54.52 18.03 6.13
CA GLN A 9 -53.22 17.55 5.64
C GLN A 9 -52.62 16.61 6.68
N HIS A 10 -52.96 15.31 6.60
CA HIS A 10 -52.03 14.28 7.05
C HIS A 10 -50.84 14.34 6.10
N VAL A 11 -49.84 15.14 6.45
CA VAL A 11 -48.56 15.11 5.76
C VAL A 11 -47.87 13.83 6.21
N ASN A 12 -48.11 12.75 5.45
CA ASN A 12 -47.30 11.55 5.51
C ASN A 12 -45.93 11.89 4.91
N THR A 13 -45.12 12.63 5.65
CA THR A 13 -43.67 12.69 5.41
C THR A 13 -43.03 11.57 6.21
N GLN A 14 -43.21 10.35 5.73
CA GLN A 14 -42.25 9.29 6.01
C GLN A 14 -40.97 9.62 5.25
N PHE A 15 -40.16 10.51 5.83
CA PHE A 15 -38.75 10.59 5.48
C PHE A 15 -38.11 9.29 5.98
N ASN A 16 -37.93 8.35 5.06
CA ASN A 16 -37.17 7.14 5.26
C ASN A 16 -35.68 7.52 5.38
N ILE A 17 -35.30 8.02 6.55
CA ILE A 17 -33.91 8.27 6.92
C ILE A 17 -33.24 6.92 7.18
N ASN A 18 -32.13 6.72 6.48
CA ASN A 18 -31.07 5.76 6.80
C ASN A 18 -31.28 4.31 6.36
N GLN A 19 -31.35 4.10 5.04
CA GLN A 19 -30.52 3.04 4.46
C GLN A 19 -29.18 3.63 4.06
N VAL A 20 -28.39 4.06 5.07
CA VAL A 20 -26.97 4.26 4.85
C VAL A 20 -26.40 2.85 4.77
N SER A 21 -26.19 2.35 3.56
CA SER A 21 -25.30 1.22 3.33
C SER A 21 -23.96 1.60 3.96
N GLN A 22 -23.71 1.15 5.19
CA GLN A 22 -22.45 1.39 5.90
C GLN A 22 -21.40 0.51 5.22
N SER A 23 -20.96 0.91 4.02
CA SER A 23 -19.69 0.43 3.50
C SER A 23 -18.64 0.77 4.56
N PRO A 24 -17.83 -0.20 5.01
CA PRO A 24 -16.89 0.03 6.09
C PRO A 24 -15.99 1.23 5.76
N ASP A 25 -15.78 2.10 6.76
CA ASP A 25 -14.93 3.28 6.65
C ASP A 25 -13.50 2.89 6.19
N PRO A 26 -12.84 3.68 5.29
CA PRO A 26 -11.52 3.34 4.77
C PRO A 26 -10.48 3.05 5.84
N ASP A 27 -10.52 3.74 6.99
CA ASP A 27 -9.57 3.49 8.08
C ASP A 27 -9.81 2.12 8.73
N THR A 28 -11.07 1.71 8.85
CA THR A 28 -11.43 0.37 9.35
C THR A 28 -10.95 -0.71 8.40
N LEU A 29 -11.18 -0.55 7.09
CA LEU A 29 -10.68 -1.47 6.06
C LEU A 29 -9.16 -1.55 6.07
N PHE A 30 -8.50 -0.39 6.22
CA PHE A 30 -7.05 -0.31 6.27
C PHE A 30 -6.49 -1.08 7.46
N ASN A 31 -7.01 -0.82 8.66
CA ASN A 31 -6.60 -1.53 9.87
C ASN A 31 -6.81 -3.06 9.75
N GLN A 32 -7.92 -3.51 9.16
CA GLN A 32 -8.13 -4.93 8.88
C GLN A 32 -7.09 -5.48 7.88
N GLY A 33 -6.80 -4.74 6.81
CA GLY A 33 -5.76 -5.08 5.84
C GLY A 33 -4.39 -5.27 6.48
N ILE A 34 -4.00 -4.40 7.42
CA ILE A 34 -2.75 -4.51 8.18
C ILE A 34 -2.79 -5.72 9.12
N GLN A 35 -3.89 -5.95 9.85
CA GLN A 35 -3.99 -7.11 10.74
C GLN A 35 -3.82 -8.44 9.99
N PHE A 36 -4.46 -8.59 8.83
CA PHE A 36 -4.28 -9.77 7.99
C PHE A 36 -2.87 -9.87 7.41
N LEU A 37 -2.22 -8.74 7.10
CA LEU A 37 -0.82 -8.74 6.65
C LEU A 37 0.13 -9.29 7.73
N GLU A 38 -0.02 -8.80 8.97
CA GLU A 38 0.78 -9.26 10.10
C GLU A 38 0.50 -10.72 10.48
N ALA A 39 -0.75 -11.16 10.30
CA ALA A 39 -1.13 -12.58 10.41
C ALA A 39 -0.67 -13.44 9.22
N LYS A 40 0.11 -12.88 8.26
CA LYS A 40 0.56 -13.53 7.02
C LYS A 40 -0.57 -14.08 6.14
N SER A 41 -1.79 -13.59 6.37
CA SER A 41 -2.99 -13.93 5.60
C SER A 41 -3.10 -13.02 4.38
N TYR A 42 -2.13 -13.17 3.47
CA TYR A 42 -1.88 -12.22 2.39
C TYR A 42 -3.08 -11.99 1.47
N GLN A 43 -3.86 -13.03 1.14
CA GLN A 43 -5.02 -12.88 0.27
C GLN A 43 -6.12 -12.01 0.89
N GLN A 44 -6.36 -12.15 2.19
CA GLN A 44 -7.34 -11.31 2.90
C GLN A 44 -6.82 -9.88 2.99
N SER A 45 -5.54 -9.70 3.32
CA SER A 45 -4.87 -8.39 3.33
C SER A 45 -5.01 -7.68 1.98
N ILE A 46 -4.73 -8.38 0.87
CA ILE A 46 -4.89 -7.85 -0.50
C ILE A 46 -6.32 -7.38 -0.75
N ASN A 47 -7.33 -8.16 -0.35
CA ASN A 47 -8.73 -7.79 -0.56
C ASN A 47 -9.09 -6.50 0.20
N PHE A 48 -8.78 -6.44 1.49
CA PHE A 48 -9.04 -5.25 2.31
C PHE A 48 -8.30 -4.01 1.78
N LEU A 49 -7.01 -4.13 1.45
CA LEU A 49 -6.22 -3.00 0.94
C LEU A 49 -6.68 -2.52 -0.44
N LYS A 50 -7.19 -3.42 -1.29
CA LYS A 50 -7.85 -3.03 -2.54
C LYS A 50 -9.15 -2.29 -2.28
N ASP A 51 -9.92 -2.68 -1.27
CA ASP A 51 -11.16 -1.99 -0.91
C ASP A 51 -10.89 -0.62 -0.28
N VAL A 52 -9.79 -0.44 0.47
CA VAL A 52 -9.30 0.89 0.89
C VAL A 52 -9.06 1.78 -0.31
N ILE A 53 -8.27 1.32 -1.29
CA ILE A 53 -7.94 2.12 -2.49
C ILE A 53 -9.17 2.46 -3.32
N LYS A 54 -10.18 1.58 -3.37
CA LYS A 54 -11.45 1.86 -4.04
C LYS A 54 -12.28 2.91 -3.31
N ALA A 55 -12.29 2.85 -1.97
CA ALA A 55 -13.07 3.76 -1.15
C ALA A 55 -12.43 5.15 -1.08
N ASP A 56 -11.12 5.21 -0.90
CA ASP A 56 -10.32 6.43 -0.95
C ASP A 56 -8.96 6.18 -1.62
N PRO A 57 -8.81 6.57 -2.90
CA PRO A 57 -7.55 6.44 -3.63
C PRO A 57 -6.41 7.32 -3.07
N SER A 58 -6.69 8.28 -2.18
CA SER A 58 -5.73 9.23 -1.63
C SER A 58 -4.84 8.65 -0.51
N ILE A 59 -5.21 7.48 0.03
CA ILE A 59 -4.51 6.83 1.13
C ILE A 59 -3.21 6.20 0.62
N ALA A 60 -2.14 7.01 0.54
CA ALA A 60 -0.82 6.62 0.05
C ALA A 60 -0.27 5.32 0.71
N PRO A 61 -0.40 5.11 2.04
CA PRO A 61 0.08 3.88 2.67
C PRO A 61 -0.61 2.60 2.16
N ALA A 62 -1.85 2.67 1.67
CA ALA A 62 -2.57 1.49 1.18
C ALA A 62 -1.85 0.81 0.01
N TYR A 63 -1.26 1.60 -0.89
CA TYR A 63 -0.46 1.08 -2.01
C TYR A 63 0.83 0.40 -1.53
N TYR A 64 1.52 0.98 -0.54
CA TYR A 64 2.71 0.39 0.07
C TYR A 64 2.41 -0.96 0.74
N TYR A 65 1.36 -1.03 1.54
CA TYR A 65 0.99 -2.26 2.21
C TYR A 65 0.42 -3.31 1.24
N LEU A 66 -0.25 -2.88 0.17
CA LEU A 66 -0.70 -3.80 -0.88
C LEU A 66 0.50 -4.43 -1.61
N ALA A 67 1.55 -3.64 -1.87
CA ALA A 67 2.81 -4.16 -2.42
C ALA A 67 3.47 -5.20 -1.49
N LEU A 68 3.48 -4.96 -0.17
CA LEU A 68 3.96 -5.96 0.81
C LEU A 68 3.09 -7.22 0.82
N ALA A 69 1.77 -7.08 0.73
CA ALA A 69 0.84 -8.20 0.71
C ALA A 69 0.99 -9.05 -0.57
N LEU A 70 1.18 -8.43 -1.74
CA LEU A 70 1.46 -9.11 -3.00
C LEU A 70 2.80 -9.84 -3.01
N LEU A 71 3.84 -9.24 -2.40
CA LEU A 71 5.11 -9.93 -2.19
C LEU A 71 4.90 -11.20 -1.36
N GLY A 72 4.04 -11.13 -0.33
CA GLY A 72 3.57 -12.31 0.41
C GLY A 72 4.68 -13.00 1.20
N GLY A 73 5.67 -12.23 1.67
CA GLY A 73 6.87 -12.77 2.34
C GLY A 73 7.76 -13.64 1.45
N ARG A 74 7.52 -13.66 0.13
CA ARG A 74 8.35 -14.37 -0.85
C ARG A 74 9.53 -13.50 -1.24
N ARG A 75 10.59 -14.14 -1.73
CA ARG A 75 11.74 -13.41 -2.29
C ARG A 75 11.37 -12.83 -3.67
N PRO A 76 11.64 -11.55 -3.97
CA PRO A 76 11.29 -10.94 -5.26
C PRO A 76 11.80 -11.76 -6.47
N LYS A 77 13.03 -12.28 -6.41
CA LYS A 77 13.63 -13.08 -7.49
C LYS A 77 12.77 -14.25 -8.00
N ILE A 78 11.93 -14.85 -7.17
CA ILE A 78 11.12 -16.04 -7.55
C ILE A 78 9.73 -15.69 -8.09
N LEU A 79 9.35 -14.41 -8.07
CA LEU A 79 8.04 -13.95 -8.55
C LEU A 79 7.98 -13.95 -10.07
N LYS A 80 6.76 -13.87 -10.62
CA LYS A 80 6.56 -13.59 -12.04
C LYS A 80 6.85 -12.12 -12.33
N ARG A 81 7.26 -11.85 -13.56
CA ARG A 81 7.47 -10.48 -14.05
C ARG A 81 6.27 -9.57 -13.82
N SER A 82 5.05 -10.07 -14.07
CA SER A 82 3.81 -9.30 -13.88
C SER A 82 3.58 -8.92 -12.42
N GLU A 83 3.91 -9.80 -11.47
CA GLU A 83 3.81 -9.49 -10.03
C GLU A 83 4.82 -8.39 -9.65
N ILE A 84 6.03 -8.43 -10.21
CA ILE A 84 7.06 -7.40 -9.98
C ILE A 84 6.66 -6.06 -10.57
N GLU A 85 6.07 -6.05 -11.76
CA GLU A 85 5.56 -4.83 -12.41
C GLU A 85 4.38 -4.24 -11.63
N GLU A 86 3.46 -5.07 -11.11
CA GLU A 86 2.37 -4.61 -10.24
C GLU A 86 2.90 -3.99 -8.94
N ILE A 87 3.84 -4.66 -8.27
CA ILE A 87 4.50 -4.15 -7.06
C ILE A 87 5.22 -2.82 -7.34
N ASP A 88 5.98 -2.73 -8.44
CA ASP A 88 6.70 -1.51 -8.83
C ASP A 88 5.74 -0.34 -9.09
N GLN A 89 4.61 -0.61 -9.75
CA GLN A 89 3.58 0.39 -10.02
C GLN A 89 2.93 0.89 -8.72
N LEU A 90 2.58 -0.01 -7.80
CA LEU A 90 2.02 0.36 -6.51
C LEU A 90 2.98 1.24 -5.70
N LEU A 91 4.27 0.93 -5.69
CA LEU A 91 5.27 1.73 -4.96
C LEU A 91 5.50 3.09 -5.63
N THR A 92 5.44 3.14 -6.96
CA THR A 92 5.47 4.41 -7.70
C THR A 92 4.26 5.27 -7.35
N THR A 93 3.07 4.68 -7.29
CA THR A 93 1.84 5.36 -6.87
C THR A 93 1.93 5.82 -5.41
N ALA A 94 2.38 4.98 -4.48
CA ALA A 94 2.55 5.35 -3.07
C ALA A 94 3.39 6.62 -2.90
N THR A 95 4.53 6.70 -3.60
CA THR A 95 5.37 7.91 -3.59
C THR A 95 4.69 9.11 -4.24
N ALA A 96 3.99 8.93 -5.37
CA ALA A 96 3.26 10.00 -6.04
C ALA A 96 2.12 10.57 -5.16
N MET A 97 1.51 9.73 -4.33
CA MET A 97 0.43 10.11 -3.40
C MET A 97 0.94 10.74 -2.10
N GLY A 98 2.26 10.90 -1.95
CA GLY A 98 2.86 11.63 -0.82
C GLY A 98 3.28 10.75 0.35
N ASP A 99 3.50 9.45 0.17
CA ASP A 99 4.22 8.65 1.17
C ASP A 99 5.64 9.23 1.33
N SER A 100 5.90 9.79 2.52
CA SER A 100 6.80 10.94 2.69
C SER A 100 8.24 10.59 3.01
N ASP A 101 8.54 9.34 3.36
CA ASP A 101 9.90 8.89 3.67
C ASP A 101 10.46 7.96 2.58
N ALA A 102 11.79 7.88 2.51
CA ALA A 102 12.48 7.14 1.44
C ALA A 102 12.29 5.61 1.49
N THR A 103 11.61 5.05 2.50
CA THR A 103 11.40 3.59 2.64
C THR A 103 10.68 3.01 1.43
N VAL A 104 9.74 3.74 0.82
CA VAL A 104 9.03 3.27 -0.38
C VAL A 104 10.00 3.12 -1.56
N GLN A 105 10.90 4.07 -1.76
CA GLN A 105 11.91 4.00 -2.82
C GLN A 105 12.97 2.93 -2.54
N TRP A 106 13.36 2.75 -1.28
CA TRP A 106 14.20 1.61 -0.88
C TRP A 106 13.52 0.27 -1.17
N PHE A 107 12.25 0.12 -0.82
CA PHE A 107 11.49 -1.09 -1.12
C PHE A 107 11.48 -1.37 -2.61
N ARG A 108 11.17 -0.35 -3.41
CA ARG A 108 11.14 -0.42 -4.86
C ARG A 108 12.51 -0.82 -5.44
N ALA A 109 13.59 -0.18 -4.99
CA ALA A 109 14.95 -0.48 -5.43
C ALA A 109 15.34 -1.93 -5.11
N LEU A 110 15.05 -2.41 -3.90
CA LEU A 110 15.36 -3.77 -3.46
C LEU A 110 14.60 -4.84 -4.25
N VAL A 111 13.29 -4.63 -4.48
CA VAL A 111 12.47 -5.56 -5.28
C VAL A 111 12.99 -5.65 -6.71
N ARG A 112 13.28 -4.51 -7.33
CA ARG A 112 13.83 -4.48 -8.69
C ARG A 112 15.21 -5.11 -8.75
N ASP A 113 16.10 -4.78 -7.82
CA ASP A 113 17.46 -5.31 -7.81
C ASP A 113 17.46 -6.84 -7.66
N ASP A 114 16.78 -7.37 -6.64
CA ASP A 114 16.75 -8.81 -6.39
C ASP A 114 16.12 -9.58 -7.56
N TYR A 115 15.08 -9.03 -8.19
CA TYR A 115 14.47 -9.66 -9.35
C TYR A 115 15.34 -9.58 -10.62
N TYR A 116 15.72 -8.38 -11.05
CA TYR A 116 16.40 -8.19 -12.34
C TYR A 116 17.86 -8.64 -12.29
N SER A 117 18.62 -8.18 -11.29
CA SER A 117 20.02 -8.58 -11.10
C SER A 117 20.09 -10.08 -10.77
N GLY A 118 19.23 -10.54 -9.87
CA GLY A 118 19.18 -11.94 -9.46
C GLY A 118 18.89 -12.91 -10.60
N ASN A 119 18.01 -12.54 -11.54
CA ASN A 119 17.67 -13.35 -12.71
C ASN A 119 18.52 -13.03 -13.96
N ARG A 120 19.50 -12.12 -13.87
CA ARG A 120 20.32 -11.66 -15.01
C ARG A 120 19.47 -11.10 -16.17
N ILE A 121 18.35 -10.47 -15.83
CA ILE A 121 17.44 -9.81 -16.76
C ILE A 121 17.77 -8.32 -16.78
N LYS A 122 17.74 -7.71 -17.96
CA LYS A 122 17.91 -6.25 -18.08
C LYS A 122 16.78 -5.52 -17.33
N CYS A 123 17.16 -4.72 -16.35
CA CYS A 123 16.22 -3.88 -15.60
C CYS A 123 15.65 -2.78 -16.52
N PRO A 124 14.32 -2.59 -16.59
CA PRO A 124 13.72 -1.50 -17.35
C PRO A 124 14.04 -0.14 -16.70
N SER A 125 13.77 0.95 -17.44
CA SER A 125 13.87 2.30 -16.89
C SER A 125 12.72 2.58 -15.91
N PRO A 126 12.93 3.34 -14.81
CA PRO A 126 14.22 3.80 -14.30
C PRO A 126 15.06 2.65 -13.75
N SER A 127 16.39 2.75 -13.88
CA SER A 127 17.29 1.75 -13.31
C SER A 127 17.28 1.79 -11.78
N VAL A 128 17.78 0.75 -11.12
CA VAL A 128 17.95 0.74 -9.65
C VAL A 128 18.81 1.92 -9.22
N ALA A 129 19.89 2.23 -9.95
CA ALA A 129 20.75 3.39 -9.65
C ALA A 129 19.97 4.70 -9.68
N ASN A 130 19.10 4.92 -10.68
CA ASN A 130 18.31 6.15 -10.75
C ASN A 130 17.27 6.27 -9.63
N ILE A 131 16.76 5.14 -9.13
CA ILE A 131 15.88 5.13 -7.95
C ILE A 131 16.68 5.49 -6.69
N LEU A 132 17.90 4.97 -6.55
CA LEU A 132 18.74 5.29 -5.39
C LEU A 132 19.21 6.75 -5.41
N GLU A 133 19.50 7.30 -6.59
CA GLU A 133 19.84 8.71 -6.78
C GLU A 133 18.71 9.67 -6.39
N SER A 134 17.44 9.22 -6.47
CA SER A 134 16.29 10.03 -6.07
C SER A 134 16.03 10.02 -4.56
N ILE A 135 16.78 9.23 -3.77
CA ILE A 135 16.64 9.17 -2.32
C ILE A 135 17.46 10.30 -1.68
N HIS A 136 16.77 11.26 -1.07
CA HIS A 136 17.41 12.40 -0.42
C HIS A 136 18.10 11.99 0.91
N PRO A 137 19.32 12.47 1.17
CA PRO A 137 19.97 12.29 2.47
C PRO A 137 19.09 12.82 3.62
N GLY A 138 18.88 12.00 4.66
CA GLY A 138 18.04 12.37 5.80
C GLY A 138 16.53 12.15 5.62
N ALA A 139 16.05 11.78 4.42
CA ALA A 139 14.65 11.47 4.18
C ALA A 139 14.27 10.02 4.56
N THR A 140 15.24 9.19 4.97
CA THR A 140 14.99 7.79 5.31
C THR A 140 14.59 7.67 6.78
N ASN A 141 13.36 7.21 7.04
CA ASN A 141 12.97 6.77 8.36
C ASN A 141 13.61 5.40 8.66
N ILE A 142 14.66 5.39 9.50
CA ILE A 142 15.45 4.20 9.78
C ILE A 142 14.61 3.09 10.41
N ASP A 143 13.67 3.41 11.31
CA ASP A 143 12.88 2.40 12.01
C ASP A 143 11.87 1.75 11.06
N ARG A 144 11.21 2.54 10.21
CA ARG A 144 10.33 1.99 9.16
C ARG A 144 11.12 1.13 8.18
N LEU A 145 12.33 1.55 7.80
CA LEU A 145 13.20 0.78 6.93
C LEU A 145 13.63 -0.54 7.57
N ARG A 146 13.97 -0.58 8.88
CA ARG A 146 14.26 -1.82 9.60
C ARG A 146 13.09 -2.79 9.58
N VAL A 147 11.87 -2.29 9.82
CA VAL A 147 10.64 -3.10 9.75
C VAL A 147 10.43 -3.68 8.36
N LEU A 148 10.68 -2.88 7.31
CA LEU A 148 10.64 -3.36 5.93
C LEU A 148 11.66 -4.49 5.72
N LEU A 149 12.94 -4.27 6.05
CA LEU A 149 14.01 -5.23 5.81
C LEU A 149 13.73 -6.58 6.51
N ALA A 150 13.20 -6.55 7.73
CA ALA A 150 12.81 -7.75 8.45
C ALA A 150 11.74 -8.61 7.73
N LYS A 151 10.94 -8.00 6.85
CA LYS A 151 9.90 -8.70 6.05
C LYS A 151 10.43 -9.24 4.71
N LEU A 152 11.66 -8.91 4.30
CA LEU A 152 12.22 -9.28 2.99
C LEU A 152 13.26 -10.41 3.10
N PRO A 153 13.00 -11.62 2.55
CA PRO A 153 13.93 -12.75 2.63
C PRO A 153 15.05 -12.66 1.57
N MET A 154 15.94 -11.68 1.67
CA MET A 154 16.96 -11.36 0.65
C MET A 154 18.40 -11.49 1.17
N THR A 155 18.70 -12.52 1.95
CA THR A 155 19.97 -12.68 2.69
C THR A 155 21.24 -12.66 1.86
N ASN A 156 21.17 -12.93 0.55
CA ASN A 156 22.32 -12.95 -0.36
C ASN A 156 22.26 -11.85 -1.44
N ASN A 157 21.33 -10.90 -1.32
CA ASN A 157 21.25 -9.75 -2.23
C ASN A 157 22.24 -8.68 -1.76
N GLN A 158 23.12 -8.20 -2.64
CA GLN A 158 24.19 -7.28 -2.27
C GLN A 158 23.66 -5.94 -1.77
N LEU A 159 22.64 -5.37 -2.44
CA LEU A 159 22.04 -4.10 -2.03
C LEU A 159 21.40 -4.22 -0.64
N TYR A 160 20.67 -5.30 -0.40
CA TYR A 160 20.09 -5.62 0.90
C TYR A 160 21.16 -5.73 2.00
N ILE A 161 22.23 -6.49 1.75
CA ILE A 161 23.33 -6.68 2.70
C ILE A 161 23.98 -5.35 3.07
N GLU A 162 24.30 -4.51 2.08
CA GLU A 162 24.91 -3.21 2.33
C GLU A 162 23.98 -2.29 3.12
N LEU A 163 22.69 -2.29 2.82
CA LEU A 163 21.71 -1.49 3.55
C LEU A 163 21.55 -1.94 5.00
N VAL A 164 21.54 -3.25 5.25
CA VAL A 164 21.51 -3.81 6.61
C VAL A 164 22.75 -3.40 7.41
N LYS A 165 23.94 -3.44 6.81
CA LYS A 165 25.19 -3.02 7.47
C LYS A 165 25.23 -1.53 7.84
N GLN A 166 24.55 -0.67 7.09
CA GLN A 166 24.53 0.77 7.36
C GLN A 166 23.59 1.15 8.51
N ILE A 167 22.67 0.25 8.87
CA ILE A 167 21.55 0.54 9.78
C ILE A 167 21.64 -0.24 11.11
N LEU A 168 22.44 -1.30 11.16
CA LEU A 168 22.81 -2.04 12.38
C LEU A 168 24.05 -1.43 13.03
#